data_AF-A0A177EG73-F1
#
_entry.id   AF-A0A177EG73-F1
#
_cell.length_a   1.000
_cell.length_b   1.000
_cell.length_c   1.000
_cell.angle_alpha   90.00
_cell.angle_beta   90.00
_cell.angle_gamma   90.00
#
_symmetry.space_group_name_H-M   'P 1'
#
loop_
_entity.id
_entity.type
_entity.pdbx_description
1 polymer ?
#
loop_
_entity_poly.entity_id
_entity_poly.type
_entity_poly.pdbx_seq_one_letter_code
_entity_poly.pdbx_strand_id
1 'polypeptide(L)'
;MPQWKIYIRANYIIAAVLILGGIVVGLAYAWRSPNINQNSSTSQEKNTKEVEPSKPPKNYPIPFASQNNITPELTHDPISIQAATIAFFQNNGSGLLTAEHNHCMVIPTEQTTNVKIYMEKLKVEDIPEQIYSEIQFKDLSVFGSRFSSPTVFTPYTEVETLAKLLQALSGVYIAALSISAFVVNADLVFSPPNKVGLGITETLRIVSTGASFFEWFCKSVDLSTFTEGLVVEINDSDTTSIQCLDNLGIQRLSGLGLVNLPFLRTLVCQLTTSICSGDTGMLKLLNLPEHIHISQDLAMLLAEKRWADVEVDMHIWNKICFLAEKSMVVLGRLCVSVRDLRELDPGSVYSGVTDLTIQENTRTQIELTDFFTLAIKWVCSGKETQKINAIHILLNNPLLLNGGTNQTAEALGKFISSSNKRSAMFKQKHLFLNQRIVTIPERPPVRVGLNAVIKVRGVGRRMWTKAQEKFKQKLLRFEKTNFVE
;
A
#
# COMPACT_ATOMS: atom_id res chain seq x y z
N MET A 1 7.40 33.83 -75.94
CA MET A 1 7.61 33.62 -74.48
C MET A 1 6.36 33.91 -73.60
N PRO A 2 5.20 33.22 -73.73
CA PRO A 2 4.11 33.32 -72.74
C PRO A 2 3.95 32.10 -71.82
N GLN A 3 4.47 30.93 -72.20
CA GLN A 3 4.23 29.68 -71.47
C GLN A 3 4.94 29.59 -70.10
N TRP A 4 6.05 30.31 -69.92
CA TRP A 4 6.80 30.29 -68.66
C TRP A 4 6.07 31.01 -67.51
N LYS A 5 5.28 32.05 -67.81
CA LYS A 5 4.48 32.78 -66.81
C LYS A 5 3.29 31.96 -66.29
N ILE A 6 2.75 31.05 -67.12
CA ILE A 6 1.63 30.17 -66.74
C ILE A 6 2.13 29.07 -65.78
N TYR A 7 3.31 28.52 -66.04
CA TYR A 7 3.90 27.45 -65.21
C TYR A 7 4.24 27.92 -63.79
N ILE A 8 4.72 29.17 -63.65
CA ILE A 8 5.01 29.76 -62.34
C ILE A 8 3.71 29.92 -61.54
N ARG A 9 2.63 30.43 -62.16
CA ARG A 9 1.33 30.63 -61.49
C ARG A 9 0.70 29.30 -61.04
N ALA A 10 0.79 28.24 -61.85
CA ALA A 10 0.29 26.92 -61.48
C ALA A 10 1.00 26.32 -60.26
N ASN A 11 2.33 26.48 -60.17
CA ASN A 11 3.09 25.99 -59.02
C ASN A 11 2.78 26.76 -57.73
N TYR A 12 2.52 28.06 -57.82
CA TYR A 12 2.07 28.85 -56.66
C TYR A 12 0.69 28.41 -56.15
N ILE A 13 -0.23 28.08 -57.07
CA ILE A 13 -1.57 27.58 -56.69
C ILE A 13 -1.46 26.21 -56.01
N ILE A 14 -0.65 25.29 -56.54
CA ILE A 14 -0.45 23.96 -55.94
C ILE A 14 0.22 24.08 -54.56
N ALA A 15 1.23 24.94 -54.41
CA ALA A 15 1.87 25.20 -53.13
C ALA A 15 0.88 25.79 -52.10
N ALA A 16 0.04 26.74 -52.52
CA ALA A 16 -0.99 27.33 -51.66
C ALA A 16 -2.01 26.28 -51.18
N VAL A 17 -2.47 25.39 -52.06
CA VAL A 17 -3.42 24.31 -51.70
C VAL A 17 -2.80 23.33 -50.70
N LEU A 18 -1.52 22.98 -50.85
CA LEU A 18 -0.83 22.08 -49.92
C LEU A 18 -0.61 22.73 -48.55
N ILE A 19 -0.26 24.02 -48.51
CA ILE A 19 -0.10 24.77 -47.26
C ILE A 19 -1.45 24.88 -46.54
N LEU A 20 -2.51 25.25 -47.24
CA LEU A 20 -3.85 25.35 -46.68
C LEU A 20 -4.37 23.99 -46.18
N GLY A 21 -4.13 22.91 -46.93
CA GLY A 21 -4.47 21.54 -46.49
C GLY A 21 -3.73 21.13 -45.22
N GLY A 22 -2.45 21.46 -45.10
CA GLY A 22 -1.67 21.21 -43.88
C GLY A 22 -2.17 21.99 -42.66
N ILE A 23 -2.56 23.26 -42.87
CA ILE A 23 -3.15 24.10 -41.81
C ILE A 23 -4.49 23.53 -41.33
N VAL A 24 -5.38 23.13 -42.24
CA VAL A 24 -6.68 22.55 -41.88
C VAL A 24 -6.52 21.24 -41.09
N VAL A 25 -5.60 20.36 -41.50
CA VAL A 25 -5.30 19.12 -40.75
C VAL A 25 -4.68 19.42 -39.38
N GLY A 26 -3.79 20.40 -39.29
CA GLY A 26 -3.20 20.84 -38.01
C GLY A 26 -4.24 21.44 -37.06
N LEU A 27 -5.16 22.25 -37.57
CA LEU A 27 -6.26 22.83 -36.79
C LEU A 27 -7.27 21.77 -36.34
N ALA A 28 -7.63 20.82 -37.22
CA ALA A 28 -8.50 19.69 -36.86
C ALA A 28 -7.86 18.78 -35.80
N TYR A 29 -6.54 18.60 -35.83
CA TYR A 29 -5.80 17.87 -34.81
C TYR A 29 -5.74 18.63 -33.48
N ALA A 30 -5.51 19.93 -33.51
CA ALA A 30 -5.51 20.80 -32.32
C ALA A 30 -6.90 20.87 -31.66
N TRP A 31 -7.99 20.91 -32.45
CA TRP A 31 -9.36 20.89 -31.95
C TRP A 31 -9.78 19.54 -31.35
N ARG A 32 -9.17 18.44 -31.77
CA ARG A 32 -9.48 17.09 -31.25
C ARG A 32 -8.67 16.72 -30.00
N SER A 33 -7.78 17.60 -29.53
CA SER A 33 -7.09 17.49 -28.25
C SER A 33 -7.82 18.35 -27.19
N PRO A 34 -8.53 17.77 -26.22
CA PRO A 34 -9.14 18.54 -25.14
C PRO A 34 -8.06 19.05 -24.18
N ASN A 35 -7.90 20.38 -24.13
CA ASN A 35 -7.31 21.20 -23.05
C ASN A 35 -6.28 20.54 -22.12
N ILE A 36 -5.00 20.70 -22.47
CA ILE A 36 -3.95 20.89 -21.46
C ILE A 36 -3.88 22.39 -21.20
N ASN A 37 -4.52 22.85 -20.13
CA ASN A 37 -4.35 24.21 -19.63
C ASN A 37 -2.88 24.42 -19.23
N GLN A 38 -2.15 25.15 -20.08
CA GLN A 38 -0.91 25.83 -19.71
C GLN A 38 -1.27 27.03 -18.83
N ASN A 39 -1.00 26.92 -17.53
CA ASN A 39 -0.56 28.05 -16.73
C ASN A 39 0.89 27.79 -16.34
N SER A 40 1.82 28.29 -17.16
CA SER A 40 3.22 28.52 -16.80
C SER A 40 3.33 29.96 -16.26
N SER A 41 3.62 30.13 -14.98
CA SER A 41 4.96 30.41 -14.44
C SER A 41 5.24 31.90 -14.32
N THR A 42 5.37 32.37 -13.06
CA THR A 42 6.34 33.41 -12.74
C THR A 42 7.10 32.98 -11.49
N SER A 43 8.41 32.91 -11.66
CA SER A 43 9.42 32.53 -10.69
C SER A 43 9.48 33.47 -9.48
N GLN A 44 9.74 32.92 -8.29
CA GLN A 44 10.65 33.48 -7.27
C GLN A 44 11.02 32.34 -6.29
N GLU A 45 12.26 31.87 -6.31
CA GLU A 45 13.42 32.42 -5.59
C GLU A 45 13.47 31.97 -4.12
N LYS A 46 14.27 30.92 -3.90
CA LYS A 46 15.25 30.80 -2.82
C LYS A 46 14.77 31.16 -1.40
N ASN A 47 14.33 30.16 -0.64
CA ASN A 47 14.57 30.10 0.80
C ASN A 47 14.45 28.66 1.30
N THR A 48 15.60 28.03 1.52
CA THR A 48 15.73 26.85 2.36
C THR A 48 15.48 27.29 3.80
N LYS A 49 14.22 27.23 4.24
CA LYS A 49 13.89 27.25 5.66
C LYS A 49 13.95 25.83 6.19
N GLU A 50 14.87 25.67 7.12
CA GLU A 50 14.94 24.66 8.16
C GLU A 50 13.53 24.22 8.60
N VAL A 51 13.26 22.94 8.42
CA VAL A 51 12.01 22.30 8.83
C VAL A 51 11.99 22.27 10.35
N GLU A 52 11.19 23.14 10.94
CA GLU A 52 10.85 23.16 12.35
C GLU A 52 10.29 21.77 12.73
N PRO A 53 10.83 21.11 13.77
CA PRO A 53 10.37 19.78 14.16
C PRO A 53 8.88 19.84 14.50
N SER A 54 8.12 18.89 13.94
CA SER A 54 6.69 18.73 14.18
C SER A 54 6.38 18.82 15.67
N LYS A 55 5.49 19.75 16.04
CA LYS A 55 5.00 19.88 17.42
C LYS A 55 4.56 18.49 17.93
N PRO A 56 4.93 18.11 19.16
CA PRO A 56 4.43 16.88 19.76
C PRO A 56 2.89 16.87 19.74
N PRO A 57 2.27 15.69 19.59
CA PRO A 57 0.81 15.58 19.59
C PRO A 57 0.25 16.29 20.82
N LYS A 58 -0.77 17.13 20.61
CA LYS A 58 -1.46 17.81 21.71
C LYS A 58 -2.04 16.74 22.62
N ASN A 59 -1.73 16.80 23.92
CA ASN A 59 -2.47 16.05 24.95
C ASN A 59 -3.94 16.44 24.82
N TYR A 60 -4.74 15.58 24.18
CA TYR A 60 -6.19 15.75 24.17
C TYR A 60 -6.70 15.37 25.55
N PRO A 61 -7.43 16.26 26.25
CA PRO A 61 -8.11 15.87 27.48
C PRO A 61 -9.03 14.70 27.15
N ILE A 62 -8.76 13.56 27.77
CA ILE A 62 -9.48 12.31 27.58
C ILE A 62 -10.95 12.58 27.90
N PRO A 63 -11.89 12.42 26.95
CA PRO A 63 -13.29 12.35 27.30
C PRO A 63 -13.48 11.01 28.01
N PHE A 64 -13.38 11.01 29.33
CA PHE A 64 -13.90 9.91 30.13
C PHE A 64 -15.40 9.86 29.86
N ALA A 65 -15.82 8.93 29.01
CA ALA A 65 -17.22 8.59 28.89
C ALA A 65 -17.62 7.99 30.24
N SER A 66 -18.23 8.82 31.09
CA SER A 66 -18.85 8.39 32.34
C SER A 66 -19.92 7.35 32.02
N GLN A 67 -19.55 6.08 32.04
CA GLN A 67 -20.50 4.99 31.96
C GLN A 67 -21.24 4.95 33.31
N ASN A 68 -22.42 5.57 33.34
CA ASN A 68 -23.32 5.61 34.50
C ASN A 68 -24.00 4.25 34.77
N ASN A 69 -23.24 3.15 34.74
CA ASN A 69 -23.70 1.89 35.31
C ASN A 69 -23.37 1.95 36.80
N ILE A 70 -24.41 2.17 37.61
CA ILE A 70 -24.37 2.18 39.06
C ILE A 70 -24.06 0.75 39.52
N THR A 71 -22.80 0.36 39.45
CA THR A 71 -22.24 -0.76 40.20
C THR A 71 -21.90 -0.21 41.60
N PRO A 72 -22.23 -0.93 42.69
CA PRO A 72 -21.92 -0.48 44.04
C PRO A 72 -20.43 -0.12 44.13
N GLU A 73 -20.17 1.14 44.47
CA GLU A 73 -18.85 1.76 44.58
C GLU A 73 -18.10 1.14 45.75
N LEU A 74 -17.47 -0.02 45.50
CA LEU A 74 -16.41 -0.53 46.35
C LEU A 74 -15.27 0.49 46.26
N THR A 75 -15.22 1.38 47.25
CA THR A 75 -14.19 2.38 47.47
C THR A 75 -12.89 1.69 47.86
N HIS A 76 -12.28 0.99 46.90
CA HIS A 76 -10.93 0.49 47.05
C HIS A 76 -9.97 1.67 47.06
N ASP A 77 -9.08 1.69 48.06
CA ASP A 77 -8.01 2.67 48.17
C ASP A 77 -7.12 2.61 46.91
N PRO A 78 -6.96 3.72 46.15
CA PRO A 78 -6.10 3.76 44.97
C PRO A 78 -4.68 3.24 45.22
N ILE A 79 -4.16 3.42 46.44
CA ILE A 79 -2.83 2.93 46.84
C ILE A 79 -2.82 1.40 46.84
N SER A 80 -3.90 0.76 47.29
CA SER A 80 -4.03 -0.70 47.28
C SER A 80 -4.09 -1.26 45.86
N ILE A 81 -4.82 -0.60 44.95
CA ILE A 81 -4.91 -1.02 43.54
C ILE A 81 -3.55 -0.87 42.86
N GLN A 82 -2.84 0.23 43.13
CA GLN A 82 -1.50 0.47 42.60
C GLN A 82 -0.51 -0.59 43.09
N ALA A 83 -0.52 -0.91 44.39
CA ALA A 83 0.33 -1.96 44.96
C ALA A 83 0.03 -3.35 44.35
N ALA A 84 -1.25 -3.70 44.18
CA ALA A 84 -1.66 -4.96 43.54
C ALA A 84 -1.23 -5.01 42.07
N THR A 85 -1.35 -3.89 41.35
CA THR A 85 -0.88 -3.77 39.96
C THR A 85 0.63 -3.99 39.87
N ILE A 86 1.42 -3.33 40.73
CA ILE A 86 2.87 -3.51 40.78
C ILE A 86 3.23 -4.97 41.05
N ALA A 87 2.62 -5.59 42.07
CA ALA A 87 2.86 -6.98 42.42
C ALA A 87 2.54 -7.93 41.26
N PHE A 88 1.40 -7.72 40.59
CA PHE A 88 1.00 -8.50 39.41
C PHE A 88 2.08 -8.46 38.31
N PHE A 89 2.55 -7.28 37.90
CA PHE A 89 3.54 -7.19 36.83
C PHE A 89 4.92 -7.70 37.28
N GLN A 90 5.34 -7.45 38.53
CA GLN A 90 6.61 -7.96 39.07
C GLN A 90 6.66 -9.48 39.11
N ASN A 91 5.60 -10.13 39.60
CA ASN A 91 5.52 -11.59 39.70
C ASN A 91 5.56 -12.30 38.34
N ASN A 92 5.05 -11.63 37.30
CA ASN A 92 5.05 -12.16 35.93
C ASN A 92 6.34 -11.87 35.16
N GLY A 93 7.32 -11.18 35.79
CA GLY A 93 8.55 -10.73 35.13
C GLY A 93 8.29 -9.71 34.03
N SER A 94 7.16 -9.02 34.11
CA SER A 94 6.71 -8.05 33.12
C SER A 94 7.36 -6.70 33.42
N GLY A 95 7.98 -6.09 32.40
CA GLY A 95 8.80 -4.87 32.53
C GLY A 95 8.03 -3.56 32.82
N LEU A 96 7.10 -3.58 33.77
CA LEU A 96 6.39 -2.38 34.23
C LEU A 96 7.39 -1.42 34.87
N LEU A 97 7.45 -0.19 34.36
CA LEU A 97 8.26 0.87 34.94
C LEU A 97 7.65 1.33 36.26
N THR A 98 8.49 1.46 37.27
CA THR A 98 8.13 1.96 38.59
C THR A 98 9.18 2.96 39.05
N ALA A 99 8.78 3.93 39.88
CA ALA A 99 9.66 4.93 40.45
C ALA A 99 9.40 5.04 41.96
N GLU A 100 10.46 5.21 42.75
CA GLU A 100 10.32 5.46 44.18
C GLU A 100 10.08 6.97 44.42
N HIS A 101 8.98 7.31 45.08
CA HIS A 101 8.66 8.67 45.51
C HIS A 101 8.23 8.67 46.98
N ASN A 102 8.97 9.38 47.83
CA ASN A 102 8.72 9.44 49.28
C ASN A 102 8.59 8.04 49.94
N HIS A 103 9.47 7.10 49.57
CA HIS A 103 9.45 5.71 50.05
C HIS A 103 8.23 4.88 49.60
N CYS A 104 7.44 5.37 48.65
CA CYS A 104 6.38 4.62 47.99
C CYS A 104 6.76 4.32 46.54
N MET A 105 6.46 3.11 46.07
CA MET A 105 6.61 2.77 44.66
C MET A 105 5.40 3.27 43.88
N VAL A 106 5.64 4.15 42.92
CA VAL A 106 4.62 4.79 42.08
C VAL A 106 4.79 4.30 40.64
N ILE A 107 3.67 4.09 39.95
CA ILE A 107 3.64 3.77 38.52
C ILE A 107 3.59 5.09 37.74
N PRO A 108 4.56 5.38 36.86
CA PRO A 108 4.43 6.49 35.92
C PRO A 108 3.18 6.32 35.04
N THR A 109 2.46 7.41 34.80
CA THR A 109 1.23 7.43 33.99
C THR A 109 1.43 6.79 32.62
N GLU A 110 2.54 7.07 31.92
CA GLU A 110 2.82 6.50 30.61
C GLU A 110 3.91 5.42 30.67
N GLN A 111 3.61 4.24 30.11
CA GLN A 111 4.54 3.14 29.90
C GLN A 111 5.00 3.14 28.44
N THR A 112 6.18 3.72 28.19
CA THR A 112 6.71 3.91 26.83
C THR A 112 7.34 2.64 26.24
N THR A 113 7.66 1.65 27.07
CA THR A 113 8.24 0.37 26.67
C THR A 113 7.15 -0.65 26.37
N ASN A 114 7.43 -1.62 25.49
CA ASN A 114 6.53 -2.75 25.27
C ASN A 114 6.46 -3.63 26.54
N VAL A 115 5.29 -3.64 27.18
CA VAL A 115 4.99 -4.49 28.34
C VAL A 115 4.48 -5.83 27.84
N LYS A 116 5.10 -6.92 28.31
CA LYS A 116 4.78 -8.28 27.87
C LYS A 116 4.18 -9.08 29.01
N ILE A 117 3.06 -9.74 28.76
CA ILE A 117 2.42 -10.67 29.69
C ILE A 117 2.41 -12.05 29.05
N TYR A 118 2.91 -13.06 29.77
CA TYR A 118 2.96 -14.44 29.30
C TYR A 118 1.95 -15.27 30.10
N MET A 119 0.93 -15.81 29.44
CA MET A 119 -0.14 -16.57 30.10
C MET A 119 0.39 -17.80 30.85
N GLU A 120 1.46 -18.41 30.36
CA GLU A 120 2.11 -19.57 30.99
C GLU A 120 2.60 -19.34 32.44
N LYS A 121 2.90 -18.09 32.80
CA LYS A 121 3.41 -17.72 34.13
C LYS A 121 2.30 -17.25 35.06
N LEU A 122 1.08 -17.16 34.55
CA LEU A 122 -0.02 -16.48 35.19
C LEU A 122 -1.07 -17.48 35.63
N LYS A 123 -1.46 -17.41 36.89
CA LYS A 123 -2.65 -18.09 37.39
C LYS A 123 -3.82 -17.12 37.40
N VAL A 124 -5.03 -17.65 37.26
CA VAL A 124 -6.26 -16.86 37.27
C VAL A 124 -6.35 -16.03 38.56
N GLU A 125 -6.05 -16.63 39.70
CA GLU A 125 -6.08 -15.99 41.03
C GLU A 125 -5.07 -14.83 41.18
N ASP A 126 -3.97 -14.83 40.42
CA ASP A 126 -2.93 -13.80 40.50
C ASP A 126 -3.33 -12.51 39.76
N ILE A 127 -4.35 -12.57 38.89
CA ILE A 127 -4.88 -11.40 38.18
C ILE A 127 -5.74 -10.58 39.15
N PRO A 128 -5.41 -9.30 39.40
CA PRO A 128 -6.23 -8.44 40.24
C PRO A 128 -7.60 -8.18 39.57
N GLU A 129 -8.58 -7.74 40.35
CA GLU A 129 -9.90 -7.40 39.79
C GLU A 129 -9.84 -6.22 38.81
N GLN A 130 -8.93 -5.27 39.08
CA GLN A 130 -8.69 -4.08 38.25
C GLN A 130 -7.20 -3.76 38.23
N ILE A 131 -6.72 -3.33 37.08
CA ILE A 131 -5.44 -2.66 36.92
C ILE A 131 -5.64 -1.16 37.19
N TYR A 132 -4.64 -0.52 37.80
CA TYR A 132 -4.66 0.91 38.09
C TYR A 132 -4.98 1.75 36.84
N SER A 133 -6.14 2.41 36.81
CA SER A 133 -6.75 2.98 35.60
C SER A 133 -6.03 4.20 35.02
N GLU A 134 -5.21 4.89 35.81
CA GLU A 134 -4.42 6.03 35.33
C GLU A 134 -3.19 5.61 34.51
N ILE A 135 -2.88 4.31 34.46
CA ILE A 135 -1.80 3.81 33.61
C ILE A 135 -2.18 3.85 32.13
N GLN A 136 -1.20 4.16 31.28
CA GLN A 136 -1.33 4.17 29.83
C GLN A 136 -0.22 3.31 29.23
N PHE A 137 -0.60 2.30 28.46
CA PHE A 137 0.36 1.45 27.75
C PHE A 137 0.55 1.94 26.33
N LYS A 138 1.78 2.28 25.94
CA LYS A 138 2.09 2.53 24.54
C LYS A 138 1.99 1.24 23.70
N ASP A 139 2.48 0.14 24.26
CA ASP A 139 2.44 -1.18 23.62
C ASP A 139 2.31 -2.26 24.71
N LEU A 140 1.20 -3.01 24.67
CA LEU A 140 0.93 -4.14 25.54
C LEU A 140 0.81 -5.40 24.68
N SER A 141 1.66 -6.38 24.96
CA SER A 141 1.67 -7.67 24.27
C SER A 141 1.32 -8.81 25.22
N VAL A 142 0.31 -9.59 24.87
CA VAL A 142 -0.14 -10.77 25.61
C VAL A 142 0.14 -12.03 24.80
N PHE A 143 0.95 -12.92 25.37
CA PHE A 143 1.39 -14.16 24.72
C PHE A 143 0.76 -15.38 25.37
N GLY A 144 0.17 -16.24 24.55
CA GLY A 144 -0.28 -17.55 24.95
C GLY A 144 0.85 -18.55 25.18
N SER A 145 0.49 -19.76 25.60
CA SER A 145 1.35 -20.85 26.07
C SER A 145 2.16 -21.55 24.96
N ARG A 146 1.85 -21.33 23.67
CA ARG A 146 2.50 -22.01 22.54
C ARG A 146 4.02 -21.81 22.47
N PHE A 147 4.55 -20.75 23.09
CA PHE A 147 5.97 -20.42 23.02
C PHE A 147 6.84 -21.16 24.05
N SER A 148 6.25 -21.87 25.01
CA SER A 148 6.98 -22.23 26.21
C SER A 148 6.67 -23.62 26.73
N SER A 149 7.41 -24.59 26.20
CA SER A 149 7.52 -25.96 26.71
C SER A 149 6.21 -26.78 26.69
N PRO A 150 6.28 -28.12 26.75
CA PRO A 150 5.11 -29.01 26.73
C PRO A 150 4.31 -29.02 28.04
N THR A 151 4.30 -27.93 28.80
CA THR A 151 3.58 -27.81 30.08
C THR A 151 2.06 -27.95 29.93
N VAL A 152 1.44 -28.44 31.00
CA VAL A 152 0.05 -28.91 31.11
C VAL A 152 -0.97 -27.75 31.18
N PHE A 153 -0.91 -26.77 30.27
CA PHE A 153 -2.02 -25.83 30.14
C PHE A 153 -3.13 -26.48 29.32
N THR A 154 -4.32 -26.58 29.89
CA THR A 154 -5.51 -26.87 29.09
C THR A 154 -5.95 -25.59 28.39
N PRO A 155 -6.41 -25.64 27.14
CA PRO A 155 -6.83 -24.43 26.45
C PRO A 155 -7.97 -23.68 27.16
N TYR A 156 -8.77 -24.37 27.98
CA TYR A 156 -9.83 -23.74 28.78
C TYR A 156 -9.28 -22.79 29.85
N THR A 157 -8.36 -23.28 30.67
CA THR A 157 -7.75 -22.49 31.76
C THR A 157 -7.03 -21.26 31.22
N GLU A 158 -6.41 -21.35 30.05
CA GLU A 158 -5.71 -20.23 29.42
C GLU A 158 -6.69 -19.16 28.92
N VAL A 159 -7.80 -19.55 28.28
CA VAL A 159 -8.83 -18.62 27.81
C VAL A 159 -9.55 -17.94 28.99
N GLU A 160 -9.81 -18.67 30.08
CA GLU A 160 -10.37 -18.11 31.32
C GLU A 160 -9.42 -17.07 31.96
N THR A 161 -8.13 -17.40 32.03
CA THR A 161 -7.07 -16.50 32.51
C THR A 161 -7.02 -15.23 31.66
N LEU A 162 -7.04 -15.37 30.33
CA LEU A 162 -7.08 -14.23 29.42
C LEU A 162 -8.36 -13.40 29.60
N ALA A 163 -9.52 -14.03 29.73
CA ALA A 163 -10.78 -13.32 29.96
C ALA A 163 -10.72 -12.46 31.23
N LYS A 164 -10.20 -13.02 32.34
CA LYS A 164 -10.01 -12.27 33.59
C LYS A 164 -9.01 -11.13 33.42
N LEU A 165 -7.93 -11.34 32.66
CA LEU A 165 -6.95 -10.29 32.36
C LEU A 165 -7.57 -9.15 31.55
N LEU A 166 -8.32 -9.47 30.48
CA LEU A 166 -8.99 -8.46 29.67
C LEU A 166 -9.98 -7.66 30.52
N GLN A 167 -10.71 -8.32 31.42
CA GLN A 167 -11.61 -7.66 32.37
C GLN A 167 -10.85 -6.72 33.33
N ALA A 168 -9.71 -7.14 33.86
CA ALA A 168 -8.87 -6.31 34.73
C ALA A 168 -8.27 -5.10 33.99
N LEU A 169 -8.04 -5.21 32.69
CA LEU A 169 -7.61 -4.12 31.80
C LEU A 169 -8.77 -3.21 31.36
N SER A 170 -10.01 -3.53 31.71
CA SER A 170 -11.14 -2.67 31.41
C SER A 170 -10.98 -1.33 32.14
N GLY A 171 -10.98 -0.23 31.38
CA GLY A 171 -10.74 1.11 31.90
C GLY A 171 -9.29 1.61 31.79
N VAL A 172 -8.36 0.75 31.34
CA VAL A 172 -6.97 1.16 31.05
C VAL A 172 -6.84 1.63 29.60
N TYR A 173 -6.00 2.64 29.37
CA TYR A 173 -5.65 3.12 28.03
C TYR A 173 -4.51 2.29 27.43
N ILE A 174 -4.71 1.79 26.22
CA ILE A 174 -3.73 0.99 25.49
C ILE A 174 -3.62 1.52 24.05
N ALA A 175 -2.49 2.10 23.67
CA ALA A 175 -2.30 2.56 22.29
C ALA A 175 -2.24 1.38 21.33
N ALA A 176 -1.34 0.42 21.57
CA ALA A 176 -1.25 -0.82 20.80
C ALA A 176 -1.44 -2.05 21.68
N LEU A 177 -2.44 -2.88 21.37
CA LEU A 177 -2.64 -4.19 21.99
C LEU A 177 -2.27 -5.29 20.99
N SER A 178 -1.41 -6.22 21.40
CA SER A 178 -1.08 -7.42 20.63
C SER A 178 -1.46 -8.68 21.39
N ILE A 179 -2.33 -9.51 20.82
CA ILE A 179 -2.69 -10.84 21.33
C ILE A 179 -2.03 -11.88 20.45
N SER A 180 -1.21 -12.76 21.01
CA SER A 180 -0.35 -13.64 20.20
C SER A 180 -0.31 -15.08 20.68
N ALA A 181 -0.29 -16.01 19.73
CA ALA A 181 0.00 -17.43 19.93
C ALA A 181 -0.98 -18.23 20.80
N PHE A 182 -2.28 -17.95 20.62
CA PHE A 182 -3.37 -18.74 21.19
C PHE A 182 -3.88 -19.74 20.15
N VAL A 183 -3.47 -21.00 20.27
CA VAL A 183 -3.95 -22.09 19.42
C VAL A 183 -4.83 -23.00 20.25
N VAL A 184 -6.12 -22.92 19.98
CA VAL A 184 -7.14 -23.63 20.73
C VAL A 184 -7.80 -24.65 19.83
N ASN A 185 -7.96 -25.88 20.30
CA ASN A 185 -8.60 -26.95 19.54
C ASN A 185 -10.05 -26.57 19.20
N ALA A 186 -10.45 -26.81 17.96
CA ALA A 186 -11.74 -26.40 17.43
C ALA A 186 -12.95 -27.02 18.16
N ASP A 187 -12.75 -28.16 18.83
CA ASP A 187 -13.80 -28.88 19.55
C ASP A 187 -14.21 -28.20 20.88
N LEU A 188 -13.44 -27.20 21.33
CA LEU A 188 -13.74 -26.49 22.56
C LEU A 188 -14.70 -25.32 22.28
N VAL A 189 -15.93 -25.48 22.76
CA VAL A 189 -16.92 -24.41 22.77
C VAL A 189 -16.67 -23.53 23.99
N PHE A 190 -16.15 -22.32 23.75
CA PHE A 190 -16.06 -21.30 24.78
C PHE A 190 -17.39 -20.58 24.88
N SER A 191 -17.98 -20.56 26.08
CA SER A 191 -19.06 -19.61 26.36
C SER A 191 -18.45 -18.21 26.27
N PRO A 192 -18.90 -17.36 25.33
CA PRO A 192 -18.40 -15.99 25.27
C PRO A 192 -18.79 -15.31 26.59
N PRO A 193 -17.83 -14.73 27.33
CA PRO A 193 -18.14 -13.92 28.50
C PRO A 193 -18.98 -12.69 28.12
N ASN A 194 -19.45 -11.95 29.12
CA ASN A 194 -19.93 -10.60 28.91
C ASN A 194 -18.88 -9.80 28.14
N LYS A 195 -19.31 -9.00 27.16
CA LYS A 195 -18.40 -8.17 26.36
C LYS A 195 -17.61 -7.24 27.27
N VAL A 196 -16.28 -7.30 27.15
CA VAL A 196 -15.35 -6.46 27.90
C VAL A 196 -14.99 -5.25 27.05
N GLY A 197 -15.32 -4.05 27.55
CA GLY A 197 -14.90 -2.81 26.93
C GLY A 197 -13.40 -2.57 27.14
N LEU A 198 -12.65 -2.40 26.05
CA LEU A 198 -11.21 -2.09 26.09
C LEU A 198 -10.93 -0.71 25.51
N GLY A 199 -10.05 0.06 26.17
CA GLY A 199 -9.60 1.38 25.74
C GLY A 199 -8.44 1.32 24.75
N ILE A 200 -8.62 0.67 23.60
CA ILE A 200 -7.57 0.56 22.56
C ILE A 200 -7.67 1.72 21.59
N THR A 201 -6.57 2.47 21.39
CA THR A 201 -6.66 3.74 20.66
C THR A 201 -5.97 3.80 19.31
N GLU A 202 -4.96 2.97 19.05
CA GLU A 202 -4.24 3.05 17.77
C GLU A 202 -4.27 1.72 17.01
N THR A 203 -3.86 0.63 17.65
CA THR A 203 -3.68 -0.65 16.95
C THR A 203 -4.12 -1.85 17.78
N LEU A 204 -4.92 -2.73 17.17
CA LEU A 204 -5.17 -4.09 17.64
C LEU A 204 -4.45 -5.08 16.71
N ARG A 205 -3.58 -5.92 17.27
CA ARG A 205 -2.90 -7.01 16.56
C ARG A 205 -3.32 -8.37 17.12
N ILE A 206 -3.67 -9.30 16.24
CA ILE A 206 -3.96 -10.69 16.59
C ILE A 206 -3.05 -11.57 15.74
N VAL A 207 -2.13 -12.29 16.37
CA VAL A 207 -1.01 -12.95 15.68
C VAL A 207 -0.93 -14.43 16.05
N SER A 208 -0.76 -15.31 15.07
CA SER A 208 -0.52 -16.74 15.30
C SER A 208 -1.64 -17.45 16.08
N THR A 209 -2.91 -17.09 15.84
CA THR A 209 -4.07 -17.61 16.58
C THR A 209 -4.91 -18.59 15.78
N GLY A 210 -5.53 -19.56 16.47
CA GLY A 210 -6.55 -20.44 15.88
C GLY A 210 -7.88 -19.74 15.62
N ALA A 211 -8.67 -20.25 14.67
CA ALA A 211 -9.93 -19.67 14.21
C ALA A 211 -10.96 -19.57 15.33
N SER A 212 -11.14 -20.63 16.13
CA SER A 212 -12.09 -20.65 17.25
C SER A 212 -11.73 -19.62 18.33
N PHE A 213 -10.44 -19.45 18.62
CA PHE A 213 -9.97 -18.43 19.55
C PHE A 213 -10.23 -17.03 19.00
N PHE A 214 -9.89 -16.79 17.74
CA PHE A 214 -10.10 -15.49 17.11
C PHE A 214 -11.59 -15.08 17.11
N GLU A 215 -12.49 -16.03 16.80
CA GLU A 215 -13.93 -15.78 16.89
C GLU A 215 -14.39 -15.51 18.33
N TRP A 216 -13.91 -16.29 19.30
CA TRP A 216 -14.19 -16.04 20.71
C TRP A 216 -13.73 -14.65 21.15
N PHE A 217 -12.51 -14.25 20.79
CA PHE A 217 -11.95 -12.94 21.14
C PHE A 217 -12.83 -11.81 20.59
N CYS A 218 -13.20 -11.88 19.31
CA CYS A 218 -14.06 -10.87 18.69
C CYS A 218 -15.46 -10.78 19.31
N LYS A 219 -15.98 -11.89 19.88
CA LYS A 219 -17.26 -11.88 20.61
C LYS A 219 -17.13 -11.34 22.04
N SER A 220 -15.94 -11.47 22.63
CA SER A 220 -15.67 -11.17 24.03
C SER A 220 -15.21 -9.73 24.25
N VAL A 221 -14.68 -9.07 23.22
CA VAL A 221 -14.15 -7.71 23.30
C VAL A 221 -15.09 -6.72 22.62
N ASP A 222 -15.28 -5.57 23.26
CA ASP A 222 -16.01 -4.44 22.72
C ASP A 222 -15.10 -3.21 22.60
N LEU A 223 -14.99 -2.69 21.38
CA LEU A 223 -14.25 -1.48 21.00
C LEU A 223 -15.19 -0.39 20.51
N SER A 224 -16.50 -0.52 20.75
CA SER A 224 -17.52 0.42 20.29
C SER A 224 -17.44 1.80 20.92
N THR A 225 -16.79 1.92 22.07
CA THR A 225 -16.57 3.20 22.75
C THR A 225 -15.51 4.05 22.03
N PHE A 226 -14.69 3.44 21.16
CA PHE A 226 -13.62 4.15 20.49
C PHE A 226 -14.08 4.79 19.18
N THR A 227 -13.82 6.09 19.06
CA THR A 227 -14.31 6.94 17.95
C THR A 227 -13.20 7.53 17.10
N GLU A 228 -11.93 7.26 17.43
CA GLU A 228 -10.83 7.59 16.54
C GLU A 228 -10.53 6.40 15.62
N GLY A 229 -9.65 6.60 14.64
CA GLY A 229 -9.37 5.57 13.64
C GLY A 229 -8.48 4.46 14.20
N LEU A 230 -9.00 3.25 14.31
CA LEU A 230 -8.27 2.06 14.78
C LEU A 230 -7.65 1.28 13.62
N VAL A 231 -6.40 0.82 13.78
CA VAL A 231 -5.76 -0.16 12.87
C VAL A 231 -5.98 -1.56 13.42
N VAL A 232 -6.46 -2.49 12.59
CA VAL A 232 -6.60 -3.91 12.94
C VAL A 232 -5.66 -4.73 12.08
N GLU A 233 -4.75 -5.48 12.69
CA GLU A 233 -3.84 -6.40 12.00
C GLU A 233 -4.06 -7.85 12.47
N ILE A 234 -4.37 -8.75 11.54
CA ILE A 234 -4.52 -10.19 11.76
C ILE A 234 -3.43 -10.93 10.99
N ASN A 235 -2.56 -11.62 11.71
CA ASN A 235 -1.38 -12.28 11.15
C ASN A 235 -1.36 -13.76 11.52
N ASP A 236 -0.93 -14.62 10.59
CA ASP A 236 -0.64 -16.03 10.85
C ASP A 236 -1.82 -16.81 11.49
N SER A 237 -3.05 -16.57 11.03
CA SER A 237 -4.26 -17.23 11.53
C SER A 237 -4.79 -18.25 10.53
N ASP A 238 -5.37 -19.34 11.03
CA ASP A 238 -6.01 -20.39 10.23
C ASP A 238 -7.50 -20.11 9.96
N THR A 239 -7.97 -18.90 10.27
CA THR A 239 -9.37 -18.53 10.04
C THR A 239 -9.76 -18.61 8.57
N THR A 240 -10.99 -19.05 8.32
CA THR A 240 -11.58 -19.12 6.98
C THR A 240 -12.38 -17.88 6.60
N SER A 241 -12.70 -17.03 7.58
CA SER A 241 -13.46 -15.80 7.44
C SER A 241 -12.98 -14.76 8.46
N ILE A 242 -13.11 -13.47 8.12
CA ILE A 242 -12.86 -12.36 9.04
C ILE A 242 -14.14 -11.67 9.51
N GLN A 243 -15.31 -12.21 9.17
CA GLN A 243 -16.61 -11.61 9.52
C GLN A 243 -16.79 -11.44 11.04
N CYS A 244 -16.15 -12.27 11.86
CA CYS A 244 -16.23 -12.15 13.31
C CYS A 244 -15.74 -10.79 13.83
N LEU A 245 -14.88 -10.08 13.08
CA LEU A 245 -14.41 -8.73 13.42
C LEU A 245 -15.57 -7.72 13.56
N ASP A 246 -16.70 -7.96 12.91
CA ASP A 246 -17.90 -7.12 13.03
C ASP A 246 -18.44 -7.09 14.48
N ASN A 247 -18.11 -8.08 15.30
CA ASN A 247 -18.53 -8.15 16.71
C ASN A 247 -17.73 -7.21 17.63
N LEU A 248 -16.58 -6.70 17.19
CA LEU A 248 -15.74 -5.77 17.95
C LEU A 248 -16.37 -4.38 18.10
N GLY A 249 -17.41 -4.06 17.30
CA GLY A 249 -18.11 -2.78 17.40
C GLY A 249 -17.29 -1.57 16.92
N ILE A 250 -16.18 -1.78 16.20
CA ILE A 250 -15.31 -0.70 15.73
C ILE A 250 -16.08 0.25 14.81
N GLN A 251 -16.22 1.50 15.25
CA GLN A 251 -16.97 2.52 14.49
C GLN A 251 -16.14 3.14 13.37
N ARG A 252 -14.81 3.14 13.51
CA ARG A 252 -13.89 3.85 12.65
C ARG A 252 -12.59 3.07 12.47
N LEU A 253 -12.40 2.54 11.26
CA LEU A 253 -11.20 1.82 10.89
C LEU A 253 -10.24 2.78 10.18
N SER A 254 -9.03 2.98 10.70
CA SER A 254 -7.95 3.68 9.99
C SER A 254 -7.11 2.71 9.16
N GLY A 255 -6.98 1.45 9.56
CA GLY A 255 -6.22 0.48 8.78
C GLY A 255 -6.67 -0.95 8.96
N LEU A 256 -6.44 -1.76 7.93
CA LEU A 256 -6.72 -3.19 7.92
C LEU A 256 -5.50 -3.93 7.40
N GLY A 257 -4.94 -4.81 8.21
CA GLY A 257 -3.87 -5.71 7.82
C GLY A 257 -4.29 -7.17 7.96
N LEU A 258 -4.21 -7.93 6.87
CA LEU A 258 -4.44 -9.36 6.82
C LEU A 258 -3.20 -10.00 6.21
N VAL A 259 -2.43 -10.72 7.01
CA VAL A 259 -1.14 -11.28 6.60
C VAL A 259 -1.09 -12.77 6.90
N ASN A 260 -0.72 -13.56 5.90
CA ASN A 260 -0.52 -15.00 6.03
C ASN A 260 -1.75 -15.73 6.63
N LEU A 261 -2.88 -15.62 5.93
CA LEU A 261 -4.14 -16.29 6.28
C LEU A 261 -4.43 -17.39 5.23
N PRO A 262 -3.72 -18.53 5.25
CA PRO A 262 -3.70 -19.49 4.15
C PRO A 262 -5.05 -20.18 3.88
N PHE A 263 -5.99 -20.13 4.83
CA PHE A 263 -7.31 -20.74 4.69
C PHE A 263 -8.43 -19.71 4.50
N LEU A 264 -8.13 -18.41 4.41
CA LEU A 264 -9.13 -17.37 4.24
C LEU A 264 -9.85 -17.53 2.89
N ARG A 265 -11.16 -17.83 2.94
CA ARG A 265 -11.98 -18.08 1.75
C ARG A 265 -12.73 -16.85 1.28
N THR A 266 -13.14 -16.00 2.21
CA THR A 266 -13.98 -14.84 1.93
C THR A 266 -13.41 -13.60 2.61
N LEU A 267 -13.33 -12.51 1.87
CA LEU A 267 -13.06 -11.18 2.40
C LEU A 267 -14.42 -10.48 2.58
N VAL A 268 -15.15 -10.82 3.64
CA VAL A 268 -16.44 -10.22 3.97
C VAL A 268 -16.38 -9.70 5.40
N CYS A 269 -16.48 -8.38 5.54
CA CYS A 269 -16.44 -7.70 6.83
C CYS A 269 -17.13 -6.34 6.71
N GLN A 270 -18.13 -6.08 7.54
CA GLN A 270 -18.84 -4.80 7.59
C GLN A 270 -17.95 -3.67 8.10
N LEU A 271 -16.87 -3.98 8.84
CA LEU A 271 -15.88 -2.95 9.25
C LEU A 271 -15.31 -2.15 8.08
N THR A 272 -15.34 -2.70 6.87
CA THR A 272 -14.87 -1.98 5.68
C THR A 272 -15.74 -0.76 5.38
N THR A 273 -17.04 -0.80 5.69
CA THR A 273 -17.92 0.38 5.60
C THR A 273 -17.55 1.47 6.62
N SER A 274 -16.88 1.08 7.70
CA SER A 274 -16.41 1.97 8.77
C SER A 274 -15.01 2.56 8.51
N ILE A 275 -14.40 2.31 7.34
CA ILE A 275 -13.09 2.88 7.00
C ILE A 275 -13.20 4.40 6.94
N CYS A 276 -12.39 5.09 7.73
CA CYS A 276 -12.34 6.55 7.75
C CYS A 276 -11.93 7.11 6.39
N SER A 277 -12.64 8.14 5.91
CA SER A 277 -12.29 8.84 4.65
C SER A 277 -11.06 9.76 4.77
N GLY A 278 -10.26 9.62 5.84
CA GLY A 278 -9.05 10.41 6.05
C GLY A 278 -7.87 9.88 5.22
N ASP A 279 -6.89 10.75 4.95
CA ASP A 279 -5.74 10.46 4.07
C ASP A 279 -4.63 9.61 4.74
N THR A 280 -4.90 8.99 5.89
CA THR A 280 -3.90 8.27 6.71
C THR A 280 -4.10 6.76 6.75
N GLY A 281 -4.99 6.22 5.90
CA GLY A 281 -5.37 4.82 6.02
C GLY A 281 -4.31 3.84 5.52
N MET A 282 -4.22 2.67 6.13
CA MET A 282 -3.27 1.61 5.76
C MET A 282 -3.98 0.31 5.39
N LEU A 283 -3.64 -0.28 4.24
CA LEU A 283 -4.15 -1.59 3.82
C LEU A 283 -3.01 -2.58 3.64
N LYS A 284 -3.01 -3.71 4.36
CA LYS A 284 -2.14 -4.85 4.09
C LYS A 284 -2.99 -6.08 3.74
N LEU A 285 -2.79 -6.67 2.58
CA LEU A 285 -3.46 -7.90 2.12
C LEU A 285 -2.40 -8.83 1.55
N LEU A 286 -1.61 -9.42 2.44
CA LEU A 286 -0.39 -10.15 2.08
C LEU A 286 -0.50 -11.63 2.40
N ASN A 287 0.09 -12.42 1.54
CA ASN A 287 0.12 -13.86 1.64
C ASN A 287 -1.25 -14.55 1.76
N LEU A 288 -2.24 -14.07 1.00
CA LEU A 288 -3.60 -14.59 1.03
C LEU A 288 -3.84 -15.63 -0.09
N PRO A 289 -4.92 -16.44 -0.05
CA PRO A 289 -5.18 -17.43 -1.09
C PRO A 289 -5.62 -16.80 -2.42
N GLU A 290 -5.14 -17.35 -3.54
CA GLU A 290 -5.42 -16.84 -4.90
C GLU A 290 -6.91 -16.77 -5.23
N HIS A 291 -7.67 -17.73 -4.71
CA HIS A 291 -9.11 -17.86 -4.96
C HIS A 291 -9.99 -17.22 -3.88
N ILE A 292 -9.44 -16.31 -3.06
CA ILE A 292 -10.22 -15.58 -2.05
C ILE A 292 -11.40 -14.85 -2.70
N HIS A 293 -12.60 -15.04 -2.19
CA HIS A 293 -13.79 -14.34 -2.68
C HIS A 293 -13.80 -12.89 -2.18
N ILE A 294 -13.89 -11.94 -3.11
CA ILE A 294 -14.03 -10.51 -2.86
C ILE A 294 -15.30 -10.09 -3.58
N SER A 295 -16.27 -9.52 -2.86
CA SER A 295 -17.50 -9.01 -3.47
C SER A 295 -17.22 -7.74 -4.29
N GLN A 296 -18.08 -7.46 -5.27
CA GLN A 296 -17.97 -6.24 -6.06
C GLN A 296 -18.10 -4.99 -5.19
N ASP A 297 -19.04 -4.98 -4.24
CA ASP A 297 -19.25 -3.87 -3.30
C ASP A 297 -18.00 -3.56 -2.48
N LEU A 298 -17.34 -4.61 -1.96
CA LEU A 298 -16.10 -4.43 -1.22
C LEU A 298 -14.98 -3.90 -2.12
N ALA A 299 -14.84 -4.45 -3.32
CA ALA A 299 -13.83 -3.98 -4.27
C ALA A 299 -14.03 -2.49 -4.62
N MET A 300 -15.27 -2.08 -4.89
CA MET A 300 -15.63 -0.68 -5.14
C MET A 300 -15.27 0.19 -3.94
N LEU A 301 -15.64 -0.24 -2.74
CA LEU A 301 -15.37 0.51 -1.52
C LEU A 301 -13.86 0.65 -1.26
N LEU A 302 -13.06 -0.42 -1.41
CA LEU A 302 -11.61 -0.36 -1.27
C LEU A 302 -10.97 0.58 -2.30
N ALA A 303 -11.50 0.60 -3.54
CA ALA A 303 -10.99 1.45 -4.61
C ALA A 303 -11.40 2.92 -4.50
N GLU A 304 -12.49 3.24 -3.81
CA GLU A 304 -12.93 4.63 -3.55
C GLU A 304 -12.14 5.31 -2.46
N LYS A 305 -11.57 4.54 -1.54
CA LYS A 305 -10.80 5.08 -0.43
C LYS A 305 -9.43 5.57 -0.91
N ARG A 306 -8.94 6.58 -0.19
CA ARG A 306 -7.59 7.13 -0.34
C ARG A 306 -6.72 6.50 0.73
N TRP A 307 -5.82 5.63 0.31
CA TRP A 307 -4.89 4.96 1.19
C TRP A 307 -3.59 5.76 1.28
N ALA A 308 -3.07 5.95 2.49
CA ALA A 308 -1.70 6.42 2.68
C ALA A 308 -0.74 5.38 2.14
N ASP A 309 -0.89 4.13 2.60
CA ASP A 309 -0.03 3.01 2.24
C ASP A 309 -0.85 1.75 1.93
N VAL A 310 -0.45 1.04 0.88
CA VAL A 310 -1.03 -0.25 0.49
C VAL A 310 0.09 -1.26 0.30
N GLU A 311 0.00 -2.40 0.99
CA GLU A 311 0.81 -3.59 0.75
C GLU A 311 -0.11 -4.74 0.36
N VAL A 312 0.03 -5.33 -0.82
CA VAL A 312 -0.96 -6.30 -1.32
C VAL A 312 -0.35 -7.33 -2.24
N ASP A 313 -0.85 -8.56 -2.19
CA ASP A 313 -0.52 -9.55 -3.22
C ASP A 313 -1.11 -9.12 -4.58
N MET A 314 -0.32 -9.25 -5.64
CA MET A 314 -0.65 -8.70 -6.95
C MET A 314 -1.95 -9.27 -7.54
N HIS A 315 -2.26 -10.56 -7.36
CA HIS A 315 -3.55 -11.11 -7.78
C HIS A 315 -4.75 -10.46 -7.06
N ILE A 316 -4.59 -10.08 -5.79
CA ILE A 316 -5.66 -9.37 -5.04
C ILE A 316 -5.81 -7.95 -5.57
N TRP A 317 -4.71 -7.24 -5.78
CA TRP A 317 -4.72 -5.91 -6.42
C TRP A 317 -5.47 -5.96 -7.76
N ASN A 318 -5.08 -6.89 -8.65
CA ASN A 318 -5.69 -7.06 -9.95
C ASN A 318 -7.18 -7.39 -9.84
N LYS A 319 -7.57 -8.27 -8.91
CA LYS A 319 -8.96 -8.66 -8.67
C LYS A 319 -9.81 -7.48 -8.19
N ILE A 320 -9.31 -6.69 -7.23
CA ILE A 320 -10.01 -5.48 -6.75
C ILE A 320 -10.17 -4.49 -7.89
N CYS A 321 -9.10 -4.18 -8.63
CA CYS A 321 -9.16 -3.21 -9.71
C CYS A 321 -10.08 -3.65 -10.85
N PHE A 322 -10.13 -4.95 -11.15
CA PHE A 322 -11.04 -5.52 -12.14
C PHE A 322 -12.50 -5.40 -11.68
N LEU A 323 -12.82 -5.84 -10.47
CA LEU A 323 -14.19 -5.80 -9.93
C LEU A 323 -14.71 -4.36 -9.73
N ALA A 324 -13.82 -3.43 -9.36
CA ALA A 324 -14.16 -2.03 -9.15
C ALA A 324 -14.14 -1.20 -10.46
N GLU A 325 -13.67 -1.79 -11.57
CA GLU A 325 -13.43 -1.11 -12.85
C GLU A 325 -12.55 0.15 -12.75
N LYS A 326 -11.76 0.27 -11.68
CA LYS A 326 -10.85 1.41 -11.40
C LYS A 326 -9.70 1.00 -10.49
N SER A 327 -8.60 1.75 -10.53
CA SER A 327 -7.48 1.59 -9.60
C SER A 327 -7.86 2.09 -8.21
N MET A 328 -7.29 1.48 -7.17
CA MET A 328 -7.27 2.09 -5.83
C MET A 328 -6.43 3.37 -5.85
N VAL A 329 -6.79 4.34 -5.00
CA VAL A 329 -6.05 5.59 -4.84
C VAL A 329 -5.04 5.43 -3.69
N VAL A 330 -3.76 5.48 -4.02
CA VAL A 330 -2.66 5.38 -3.03
C VAL A 330 -1.86 6.67 -3.07
N LEU A 331 -1.73 7.35 -1.93
CA LEU A 331 -1.09 8.68 -1.83
C LEU A 331 0.41 8.58 -1.54
N GLY A 332 0.80 7.65 -0.68
CA GLY A 332 2.17 7.36 -0.31
C GLY A 332 2.69 6.14 -1.07
N ARG A 333 2.87 5.04 -0.34
CA ARG A 333 3.56 3.86 -0.83
C ARG A 333 2.59 2.77 -1.30
N LEU A 334 2.83 2.26 -2.51
CA LEU A 334 2.23 1.01 -2.99
C LEU A 334 3.30 -0.08 -3.02
N CYS A 335 3.12 -1.15 -2.25
CA CYS A 335 3.92 -2.35 -2.30
C CYS A 335 3.09 -3.51 -2.85
N VAL A 336 3.50 -4.09 -3.98
CA VAL A 336 2.85 -5.26 -4.57
C VAL A 336 3.76 -6.49 -4.46
N SER A 337 3.22 -7.58 -3.90
CA SER A 337 3.88 -8.89 -3.77
C SER A 337 3.46 -9.77 -4.94
N VAL A 338 4.40 -10.06 -5.85
CA VAL A 338 4.18 -10.82 -7.08
C VAL A 338 4.51 -12.28 -6.84
N ARG A 339 3.51 -13.16 -6.99
CA ARG A 339 3.63 -14.60 -6.80
C ARG A 339 3.71 -15.36 -8.11
N ASP A 340 3.17 -14.78 -9.18
CA ASP A 340 3.19 -15.31 -10.53
C ASP A 340 3.46 -14.18 -11.53
N LEU A 341 4.38 -14.41 -12.48
CA LEU A 341 4.72 -13.44 -13.52
C LEU A 341 3.53 -13.00 -14.37
N ARG A 342 2.52 -13.85 -14.52
CA ARG A 342 1.29 -13.55 -15.25
C ARG A 342 0.49 -12.42 -14.59
N GLU A 343 0.71 -12.16 -13.30
CA GLU A 343 0.06 -11.06 -12.58
C GLU A 343 0.57 -9.68 -13.02
N LEU A 344 1.77 -9.61 -13.63
CA LEU A 344 2.39 -8.38 -14.17
C LEU A 344 1.92 -8.04 -15.59
N ASP A 345 0.68 -8.38 -15.93
CA ASP A 345 0.08 -8.03 -17.22
C ASP A 345 -0.16 -6.51 -17.31
N PRO A 346 0.13 -5.82 -18.43
CA PRO A 346 0.04 -4.35 -18.52
C PRO A 346 -1.40 -3.80 -18.45
N GLY A 347 -2.41 -4.67 -18.41
CA GLY A 347 -3.82 -4.29 -18.31
C GLY A 347 -4.21 -3.76 -16.92
N SER A 348 -3.45 -4.08 -15.87
CA SER A 348 -3.71 -3.55 -14.53
C SER A 348 -3.14 -2.15 -14.36
N VAL A 349 -4.02 -1.22 -13.98
CA VAL A 349 -3.71 0.21 -13.86
C VAL A 349 -3.47 0.54 -12.40
N TYR A 350 -2.49 1.40 -12.13
CA TYR A 350 -2.32 2.07 -10.85
C TYR A 350 -2.33 3.61 -11.02
N SER A 351 -2.64 4.34 -9.95
CA SER A 351 -2.75 5.81 -9.92
C SER A 351 -2.34 6.40 -8.57
N GLY A 352 -1.82 7.64 -8.58
CA GLY A 352 -1.55 8.43 -7.36
C GLY A 352 -0.24 8.17 -6.63
N VAL A 353 0.44 7.06 -6.92
CA VAL A 353 1.58 6.56 -6.12
C VAL A 353 2.81 7.47 -6.21
N THR A 354 3.40 7.77 -5.05
CA THR A 354 4.71 8.45 -4.94
C THR A 354 5.86 7.46 -4.81
N ASP A 355 5.68 6.39 -4.03
CA ASP A 355 6.69 5.34 -3.84
C ASP A 355 6.13 3.96 -4.23
N LEU A 356 6.71 3.34 -5.26
CA LEU A 356 6.25 2.05 -5.77
C LEU A 356 7.25 0.95 -5.44
N THR A 357 6.80 -0.11 -4.80
CA THR A 357 7.59 -1.31 -4.49
C THR A 357 6.97 -2.51 -5.19
N ILE A 358 7.78 -3.26 -5.92
CA ILE A 358 7.41 -4.52 -6.57
C ILE A 358 8.30 -5.60 -5.97
N GLN A 359 7.72 -6.48 -5.17
CA GLN A 359 8.42 -7.55 -4.47
C GLN A 359 8.20 -8.87 -5.19
N GLU A 360 9.29 -9.52 -5.58
CA GLU A 360 9.29 -10.90 -6.05
C GLU A 360 9.02 -11.83 -4.85
N ASN A 361 7.92 -12.57 -4.90
CA ASN A 361 7.54 -13.56 -3.90
C ASN A 361 7.08 -14.87 -4.57
N THR A 362 7.77 -15.25 -5.64
CA THR A 362 7.43 -16.42 -6.44
C THR A 362 7.98 -17.69 -5.80
N ARG A 363 7.24 -18.80 -5.89
CA ARG A 363 7.69 -20.11 -5.38
C ARG A 363 8.70 -20.78 -6.30
N THR A 364 8.62 -20.50 -7.59
CA THR A 364 9.52 -21.01 -8.60
C THR A 364 10.70 -20.07 -8.78
N GLN A 365 11.88 -20.65 -9.02
CA GLN A 365 13.04 -19.88 -9.44
C GLN A 365 12.76 -19.30 -10.82
N ILE A 366 12.72 -17.97 -10.89
CA ILE A 366 12.48 -17.24 -12.13
C ILE A 366 13.82 -16.65 -12.60
N GLU A 367 13.98 -16.59 -13.93
CA GLU A 367 15.07 -15.81 -14.50
C GLU A 367 14.84 -14.34 -14.18
N LEU A 368 15.79 -13.78 -13.45
CA LEU A 368 15.72 -12.42 -12.95
C LEU A 368 15.40 -11.37 -14.03
N THR A 369 15.94 -11.59 -15.24
CA THR A 369 15.70 -10.75 -16.42
C THR A 369 14.24 -10.72 -16.84
N ASP A 370 13.52 -11.82 -16.68
CA ASP A 370 12.11 -11.92 -17.05
C ASP A 370 11.23 -11.16 -16.05
N PHE A 371 11.45 -11.37 -14.75
CA PHE A 371 10.77 -10.64 -13.70
C PHE A 371 10.95 -9.14 -13.87
N PHE A 372 12.19 -8.66 -14.06
CA PHE A 372 12.45 -7.25 -14.30
C PHE A 372 11.78 -6.71 -15.56
N THR A 373 11.85 -7.46 -16.65
CA THR A 373 11.26 -7.02 -17.92
C THR A 373 9.76 -6.80 -17.77
N LEU A 374 9.08 -7.73 -17.09
CA LEU A 374 7.64 -7.64 -16.83
C LEU A 374 7.31 -6.54 -15.81
N ALA A 375 8.05 -6.44 -14.70
CA ALA A 375 7.86 -5.40 -13.69
C ALA A 375 8.01 -4.00 -14.30
N ILE A 376 9.07 -3.75 -15.07
CA ILE A 376 9.28 -2.46 -15.74
C ILE A 376 8.20 -2.20 -16.80
N LYS A 377 7.75 -3.22 -17.52
CA LYS A 377 6.66 -3.09 -18.50
C LYS A 377 5.35 -2.67 -17.81
N TRP A 378 5.02 -3.30 -16.68
CA TRP A 378 3.87 -2.98 -15.86
C TRP A 378 3.96 -1.56 -15.27
N VAL A 379 5.12 -1.17 -14.75
CA VAL A 379 5.38 0.22 -14.33
C VAL A 379 5.16 1.21 -15.48
N CYS A 380 5.58 0.87 -16.69
CA CYS A 380 5.42 1.75 -17.85
C CYS A 380 3.98 1.82 -18.40
N SER A 381 3.05 0.98 -17.93
CA SER A 381 1.63 1.02 -18.33
C SER A 381 0.74 1.84 -17.40
N GLY A 382 1.25 2.29 -16.24
CA GLY A 382 0.50 3.15 -15.31
C GLY A 382 0.06 4.49 -15.92
N LYS A 383 -1.12 4.98 -15.53
CA LYS A 383 -1.69 6.25 -16.05
C LYS A 383 -1.04 7.51 -15.48
N GLU A 384 -0.44 7.42 -14.29
CA GLU A 384 0.13 8.56 -13.56
C GLU A 384 1.60 8.36 -13.19
N THR A 385 2.35 7.71 -14.06
CA THR A 385 3.77 7.40 -13.81
C THR A 385 4.59 8.62 -13.43
N GLN A 386 4.23 9.83 -13.88
CA GLN A 386 4.88 11.09 -13.53
C GLN A 386 4.93 11.39 -12.02
N LYS A 387 3.95 10.94 -11.22
CA LYS A 387 3.91 11.19 -9.76
C LYS A 387 4.88 10.33 -8.96
N ILE A 388 5.35 9.22 -9.53
CA ILE A 388 6.27 8.31 -8.83
C ILE A 388 7.65 8.96 -8.68
N ASN A 389 8.13 9.09 -7.44
CA ASN A 389 9.47 9.56 -7.12
C ASN A 389 10.48 8.40 -7.05
N ALA A 390 10.08 7.30 -6.40
CA ALA A 390 10.93 6.12 -6.24
C ALA A 390 10.22 4.83 -6.69
N ILE A 391 11.00 3.95 -7.31
CA ILE A 391 10.59 2.61 -7.72
C ILE A 391 11.58 1.62 -7.11
N HIS A 392 11.09 0.71 -6.29
CA HIS A 392 11.86 -0.34 -5.64
C HIS A 392 11.47 -1.67 -6.25
N ILE A 393 12.46 -2.42 -6.73
CA ILE A 393 12.28 -3.81 -7.13
C ILE A 393 13.00 -4.66 -6.10
N LEU A 394 12.23 -5.39 -5.28
CA LEU A 394 12.75 -6.25 -4.22
C LEU A 394 12.76 -7.69 -4.71
N LEU A 395 13.90 -8.35 -4.59
CA LEU A 395 14.08 -9.74 -4.98
C LEU A 395 14.25 -10.60 -3.73
N ASN A 396 13.60 -11.75 -3.67
CA ASN A 396 13.71 -12.67 -2.54
C ASN A 396 14.85 -13.70 -2.73
N ASN A 397 15.65 -13.58 -3.79
CA ASN A 397 16.73 -14.53 -4.06
C ASN A 397 17.99 -14.26 -3.21
N PRO A 398 18.36 -15.15 -2.28
CA PRO A 398 19.51 -14.95 -1.38
C PRO A 398 20.85 -14.83 -2.13
N LEU A 399 20.99 -15.51 -3.27
CA LEU A 399 22.23 -15.54 -4.04
C LEU A 399 22.60 -14.17 -4.62
N LEU A 400 21.60 -13.35 -4.91
CA LEU A 400 21.82 -11.99 -5.43
C LEU A 400 22.27 -11.03 -4.33
N LEU A 401 21.86 -11.26 -3.09
CA LEU A 401 22.21 -10.41 -1.95
C LEU A 401 23.73 -10.45 -1.66
N ASN A 402 24.41 -11.56 -1.93
CA ASN A 402 25.78 -11.80 -1.46
C ASN A 402 26.92 -11.44 -2.44
N GLY A 403 26.66 -10.89 -3.64
CA GLY A 403 27.76 -10.39 -4.49
C GLY A 403 27.45 -10.03 -5.95
N GLY A 404 26.35 -10.53 -6.52
CA GLY A 404 26.00 -10.28 -7.92
C GLY A 404 25.24 -8.97 -8.19
N THR A 405 24.74 -8.32 -7.14
CA THR A 405 23.80 -7.18 -7.24
C THR A 405 24.31 -6.00 -8.05
N ASN A 406 25.62 -5.70 -8.06
CA ASN A 406 26.16 -4.59 -8.86
C ASN A 406 26.08 -4.86 -10.36
N GLN A 407 26.52 -6.05 -10.79
CA GLN A 407 26.46 -6.42 -12.21
C GLN A 407 25.02 -6.50 -12.70
N THR A 408 24.12 -7.02 -11.86
CA THR A 408 22.68 -7.03 -12.14
C THR A 408 22.11 -5.62 -12.26
N ALA A 409 22.44 -4.71 -11.33
CA ALA A 409 21.98 -3.33 -11.38
C ALA A 409 22.50 -2.61 -12.63
N GLU A 410 23.77 -2.81 -13.01
CA GLU A 410 24.32 -2.27 -14.26
C GLU A 410 23.63 -2.82 -15.51
N ALA A 411 23.37 -4.13 -15.55
CA ALA A 411 22.64 -4.76 -16.65
C ALA A 411 21.22 -4.20 -16.78
N LEU A 412 20.54 -3.98 -15.65
CA LEU A 412 19.22 -3.34 -15.60
C LEU A 412 19.27 -1.88 -16.08
N GLY A 413 20.28 -1.11 -15.65
CA GLY A 413 20.51 0.25 -16.13
C GLY A 413 20.67 0.28 -17.66
N LYS A 414 21.48 -0.63 -18.22
CA LYS A 414 21.65 -0.79 -19.68
C LYS A 414 20.31 -1.16 -20.34
N PHE A 415 19.56 -2.10 -19.78
CA PHE A 415 18.25 -2.49 -20.30
C PHE A 415 17.26 -1.32 -20.35
N ILE A 416 17.18 -0.50 -19.29
CA ILE A 416 16.31 0.68 -19.27
C ILE A 416 16.76 1.71 -20.31
N SER A 417 18.07 1.96 -20.37
CA SER A 417 18.66 2.87 -21.35
C SER A 417 18.39 2.42 -22.79
N SER A 418 18.13 1.13 -23.06
CA SER A 418 17.87 0.60 -24.41
C SER A 418 16.51 0.98 -25.02
N SER A 419 15.60 1.64 -24.28
CA SER A 419 14.39 2.28 -24.83
C SER A 419 14.33 3.78 -24.53
N ASN A 420 14.03 4.61 -25.54
CA ASN A 420 13.83 6.06 -25.36
C ASN A 420 12.71 6.36 -24.37
N LYS A 421 11.58 5.64 -24.46
CA LYS A 421 10.42 5.82 -23.60
C LYS A 421 10.77 5.53 -22.13
N ARG A 422 11.41 4.39 -21.88
CA ARG A 422 11.83 3.99 -20.53
C ARG A 422 12.88 4.96 -19.98
N SER A 423 13.93 5.24 -20.76
CA SER A 423 14.98 6.17 -20.34
C SER A 423 14.42 7.54 -19.97
N ALA A 424 13.48 8.09 -20.74
CA ALA A 424 12.84 9.36 -20.40
C ALA A 424 12.07 9.30 -19.06
N MET A 425 11.32 8.22 -18.82
CA MET A 425 10.57 8.03 -17.58
C MET A 425 11.49 7.94 -16.35
N PHE A 426 12.57 7.18 -16.43
CA PHE A 426 13.43 6.93 -15.28
C PHE A 426 14.54 7.96 -15.07
N LYS A 427 14.74 8.92 -15.99
CA LYS A 427 15.69 10.03 -15.81
C LYS A 427 15.32 10.97 -14.65
N GLN A 428 14.03 11.03 -14.29
CA GLN A 428 13.50 11.90 -13.25
C GLN A 428 13.13 11.13 -11.97
N LYS A 429 13.48 9.84 -11.90
CA LYS A 429 13.00 8.92 -10.84
C LYS A 429 14.15 8.13 -10.27
N HIS A 430 14.06 7.79 -9.01
CA HIS A 430 15.00 6.87 -8.39
C HIS A 430 14.53 5.44 -8.62
N LEU A 431 15.36 4.63 -9.27
CA LEU A 431 15.14 3.19 -9.38
C LEU A 431 16.09 2.47 -8.44
N PHE A 432 15.53 1.66 -7.57
CA PHE A 432 16.25 0.82 -6.63
C PHE A 432 16.06 -0.64 -6.97
N LEU A 433 17.16 -1.38 -6.91
CA LEU A 433 17.17 -2.83 -6.87
C LEU A 433 17.56 -3.24 -5.45
N ASN A 434 16.61 -3.83 -4.72
CA ASN A 434 16.68 -3.99 -3.27
C ASN A 434 16.94 -2.63 -2.61
N GLN A 435 18.13 -2.43 -2.05
CA GLN A 435 18.56 -1.18 -1.42
C GLN A 435 19.58 -0.39 -2.25
N ARG A 436 19.90 -0.83 -3.48
CA ARG A 436 20.93 -0.21 -4.34
C ARG A 436 20.31 0.63 -5.44
N ILE A 437 20.84 1.83 -5.64
CA ILE A 437 20.44 2.70 -6.75
C ILE A 437 20.91 2.08 -8.08
N VAL A 438 20.02 1.99 -9.05
CA VAL A 438 20.31 1.57 -10.41
C VAL A 438 20.73 2.79 -11.22
N THR A 439 22.03 2.87 -11.55
CA THR A 439 22.53 3.93 -12.42
C THR A 439 22.08 3.69 -13.86
N ILE A 440 21.36 4.64 -14.43
CA ILE A 440 20.90 4.57 -15.82
C ILE A 440 21.90 5.32 -16.69
N PRO A 441 22.69 4.64 -17.54
CA PRO A 441 23.68 5.30 -18.37
C PRO A 441 23.01 6.27 -19.33
N GLU A 442 23.62 7.45 -19.49
CA GLU A 442 23.20 8.37 -20.53
C GLU A 442 23.45 7.74 -21.90
N ARG A 443 22.42 7.75 -22.76
CA ARG A 443 22.65 7.38 -24.15
C ARG A 443 23.63 8.38 -24.73
N PRO A 444 24.73 7.92 -25.35
CA PRO A 444 25.50 8.81 -26.19
C PRO A 444 24.55 9.42 -27.22
N PRO A 445 24.63 10.73 -27.48
CA PRO A 445 23.80 11.37 -28.48
C PRO A 445 23.94 10.53 -29.75
N VAL A 446 22.80 10.06 -30.28
CA VAL A 446 22.79 9.27 -31.52
C VAL A 446 23.47 10.16 -32.55
N ARG A 447 24.74 9.86 -32.86
CA ARG A 447 25.43 10.49 -33.97
C ARG A 447 24.65 10.01 -35.18
N VAL A 448 23.68 10.82 -35.61
CA VAL A 448 22.99 10.62 -36.88
C VAL A 448 24.10 10.73 -37.90
N GLY A 449 24.66 9.58 -38.27
CA GLY A 449 25.77 9.54 -39.21
C GLY A 449 25.32 10.31 -40.44
N LEU A 450 26.14 11.27 -40.90
CA LEU A 450 25.84 12.08 -42.07
C LEU A 450 25.32 11.23 -43.25
N ASN A 451 25.75 9.97 -43.34
CA ASN A 451 25.30 8.98 -44.32
C ASN A 451 23.80 8.67 -44.29
N ALA A 452 23.12 8.68 -43.13
CA ALA A 452 21.67 8.49 -43.05
C ALA A 452 20.92 9.72 -43.60
N VAL A 453 21.42 10.92 -43.33
CA VAL A 453 20.89 12.18 -43.89
C VAL A 453 21.08 12.24 -45.41
N ILE A 454 22.23 11.75 -45.91
CA ILE A 454 22.52 11.64 -47.36
C ILE A 454 21.60 10.63 -48.04
N LYS A 455 21.32 9.47 -47.41
CA LYS A 455 20.43 8.45 -47.99
C LYS A 455 18.96 8.90 -48.04
N VAL A 456 18.46 9.58 -46.99
CA VAL A 456 17.10 10.15 -46.98
C VAL A 456 16.95 11.28 -48.00
N ARG A 457 17.97 12.15 -48.16
CA ARG A 457 18.01 13.13 -49.27
C ARG A 457 18.00 12.48 -50.64
N GLY A 458 18.68 11.35 -50.81
CA GLY A 458 18.72 10.58 -52.06
C GLY A 458 17.41 9.85 -52.41
N VAL A 459 16.66 9.38 -51.41
CA VAL A 459 15.33 8.75 -51.61
C VAL A 459 14.25 9.81 -51.84
N GLY A 460 14.30 10.94 -51.12
CA GLY A 460 13.42 12.08 -51.35
C GLY A 460 13.56 12.66 -52.76
N ARG A 461 14.80 12.81 -53.27
CA ARG A 461 15.04 13.22 -54.67
C ARG A 461 14.44 12.24 -55.68
N ARG A 462 14.56 10.93 -55.45
CA ARG A 462 14.02 9.89 -56.35
C ARG A 462 12.48 9.81 -56.34
N MET A 463 11.85 10.04 -55.19
CA MET A 463 10.38 10.14 -55.13
C MET A 463 9.88 11.44 -55.77
N TRP A 464 10.59 12.56 -55.58
CA TRP A 464 10.26 13.83 -56.21
C TRP A 464 10.35 13.78 -57.74
N THR A 465 11.42 13.19 -58.30
CA THR A 465 11.55 13.02 -59.75
C THR A 465 10.49 12.09 -60.32
N LYS A 466 10.14 11.00 -59.64
CA LYS A 466 9.02 10.13 -60.06
C LYS A 466 7.67 10.85 -60.04
N ALA A 467 7.43 11.74 -59.07
CA ALA A 467 6.22 12.54 -59.00
C ALA A 467 6.15 13.57 -60.13
N GLN A 468 7.26 14.26 -60.43
CA GLN A 468 7.35 15.17 -61.58
C GLN A 468 7.13 14.45 -62.92
N GLU A 469 7.66 13.24 -63.08
CA GLU A 469 7.50 12.46 -64.31
C GLU A 469 6.04 12.01 -64.51
N LYS A 470 5.37 11.54 -63.45
CA LYS A 470 3.93 11.23 -63.50
C LYS A 470 3.08 12.47 -63.79
N PHE A 471 3.46 13.63 -63.27
CA PHE A 471 2.77 14.89 -63.53
C PHE A 471 2.92 15.31 -64.99
N LYS A 472 4.14 15.25 -65.55
CA LYS A 472 4.39 15.50 -66.98
C LYS A 472 3.59 14.56 -67.89
N GLN A 473 3.54 13.27 -67.57
CA GLN A 473 2.75 12.31 -68.36
C GLN A 473 1.24 12.60 -68.31
N LYS A 474 0.71 13.05 -67.16
CA LYS A 474 -0.68 13.51 -67.07
C LYS A 474 -0.94 14.77 -67.90
N LEU A 475 -0.01 15.73 -67.89
CA LEU A 475 -0.12 16.95 -68.67
C LEU A 475 -0.14 16.66 -70.18
N LEU A 476 0.75 15.77 -70.64
CA LEU A 476 0.82 15.32 -72.05
C LEU A 476 -0.43 14.56 -72.50
N ARG A 477 -1.08 13.81 -71.60
CA ARG A 477 -2.38 13.20 -71.92
C ARG A 477 -3.47 14.25 -72.04
N PHE A 478 -3.49 15.23 -71.13
CA PHE A 478 -4.47 16.32 -71.14
C PHE A 478 -4.39 17.18 -72.41
N GLU A 479 -3.18 17.47 -72.90
CA GLU A 479 -2.98 18.19 -74.17
C GLU A 479 -3.42 17.37 -75.39
N LYS A 480 -3.28 16.03 -75.36
CA LYS A 480 -3.76 15.15 -76.44
C LYS A 480 -5.28 14.98 -76.48
N THR A 481 -5.96 15.13 -75.35
CA THR A 481 -7.43 15.00 -75.29
C THR A 481 -8.16 16.29 -75.68
N ASN A 482 -7.49 17.44 -75.66
CA ASN A 482 -8.09 18.75 -75.96
C ASN A 482 -7.73 19.30 -77.36
N PHE A 483 -7.21 18.47 -78.27
CA PHE A 483 -6.90 18.85 -79.66
C PHE A 483 -7.68 18.04 -80.71
N VAL A 484 -8.85 17.51 -80.31
CA VAL A 484 -9.87 17.01 -81.23
C VAL A 484 -11.14 17.82 -80.98
N GLU A 485 -11.15 19.04 -81.51
CA GLU A 485 -12.33 19.77 -81.99
C GLU A 485 -11.88 20.74 -83.09
#